data_AF-T0LFE1-F1
#
_entry.id   AF-T0LFE1-F1
#
_cell.length_a   1.000
_cell.length_b   1.000
_cell.length_c   1.000
_cell.angle_alpha   90.00
_cell.angle_beta   90.00
_cell.angle_gamma   90.00
#
_symmetry.space_group_name_H-M   'P 1'
#
loop_
_entity.id
_entity.type
_entity.pdbx_description
1 polymer ?
#
loop_
_entity_poly.entity_id
_entity_poly.type
_entity_poly.pdbx_seq_one_letter_code
_entity_poly.pdbx_strand_id
1 'polypeptide(L)' 'MKFYSEKFFIKYLIENNGICLGIDMKNNSYLFLVTKSGFMLKKRPAGDKIVENLNYDVGRVSLFLRNTETGNKRH' A
#
# COMPACT_ATOMS: atom_id res chain seq x y z
N MET A 1 4.11 5.47 15.67
CA MET A 1 4.63 6.78 15.24
C MET A 1 4.61 6.80 13.71
N LYS A 2 3.82 7.69 13.10
CA LYS A 2 3.69 7.74 11.64
C LYS A 2 4.81 8.64 11.09
N PHE A 3 5.74 8.10 10.32
CA PHE A 3 6.76 8.88 9.62
C PHE A 3 6.35 9.01 8.16
N TYR A 4 6.24 10.25 7.69
CA TYR A 4 5.91 10.57 6.30
C TYR A 4 7.07 11.37 5.70
N SER A 5 7.51 11.01 4.50
CA SER A 5 8.56 11.73 3.76
C SER A 5 8.04 12.05 2.36
N GLU A 6 7.79 13.34 2.08
CA GLU A 6 7.37 13.84 0.76
C GLU A 6 8.54 14.00 -0.22
N LYS A 7 9.78 14.05 0.29
CA LYS A 7 10.97 14.33 -0.52
C LYS A 7 11.51 13.13 -1.29
N PHE A 8 11.02 11.93 -0.98
CA PHE A 8 11.46 10.71 -1.62
C PHE A 8 10.28 10.05 -2.33
N PHE A 9 10.54 9.50 -3.50
CA PHE A 9 9.64 8.61 -4.26
C PHE A 9 9.15 7.39 -3.44
N ILE A 10 9.65 7.23 -2.21
CA ILE A 10 9.35 6.15 -1.28
C ILE A 10 8.52 6.73 -0.14
N LYS A 11 7.25 6.33 -0.09
CA LYS A 11 6.34 6.55 1.03
C LYS A 11 6.39 5.32 1.94
N TYR A 12 6.56 5.49 3.24
CA TYR A 12 6.50 4.37 4.16
C TYR A 12 5.60 4.70 5.36
N LEU A 13 5.01 3.68 5.94
CA LEU A 13 4.13 3.76 7.09
C LEU A 13 4.43 2.55 7.96
N ILE A 14 4.84 2.81 9.20
CA ILE A 14 5.12 1.78 10.19
C ILE A 14 4.07 1.93 11.29
N GLU A 15 3.31 0.87 11.51
CA GLU A 15 2.26 0.78 12.50
C GLU A 15 2.41 -0.51 13.32
N ASN A 16 1.81 -0.59 14.52
CA ASN A 16 1.93 -1.74 15.42
C ASN A 16 1.55 -3.09 14.78
N ASN A 17 0.76 -3.06 13.70
CA ASN A 17 0.24 -4.24 13.01
C ASN A 17 0.89 -4.50 11.65
N GLY A 18 1.84 -3.67 11.21
CA GLY A 18 2.56 -3.88 9.96
C GLY A 18 3.31 -2.67 9.40
N ILE A 19 3.95 -2.90 8.28
CA ILE A 19 4.72 -1.92 7.50
C ILE A 19 4.10 -1.82 6.12
N CYS A 20 3.88 -0.61 5.64
CA CYS A 20 3.45 -0.31 4.28
C CYS A 20 4.52 0.57 3.61
N LEU A 21 4.93 0.21 2.42
CA LEU A 21 6.00 0.82 1.63
C LEU A 21 5.49 1.05 0.21
N GLY A 22 5.15 2.29 -0.12
CA GLY A 22 4.83 2.73 -1.47
C GLY A 22 6.08 3.27 -2.17
N ILE A 23 6.33 2.85 -3.41
CA ILE A 23 7.39 3.36 -4.27
C ILE A 23 6.72 3.91 -5.53
N ASP A 24 6.67 5.22 -5.66
CA ASP A 24 6.09 5.91 -6.82
C ASP A 24 7.19 6.15 -7.86
N MET A 25 7.14 5.45 -9.01
CA MET A 25 8.03 5.70 -10.15
C MET A 25 7.27 6.45 -11.26
N LYS A 26 8.01 7.00 -12.23
CA LYS A 26 7.45 7.81 -13.33
C LYS A 26 6.26 7.16 -14.07
N ASN A 27 6.32 5.84 -14.27
CA ASN A 27 5.32 5.11 -15.06
C ASN A 27 4.53 4.08 -14.26
N ASN A 28 4.99 3.70 -13.06
CA ASN A 28 4.36 2.67 -12.23
C ASN A 28 4.62 2.97 -10.77
N SER A 29 3.68 2.60 -9.90
CA SER A 29 3.88 2.59 -8.46
C SER A 29 3.92 1.15 -7.95
N TYR A 30 4.72 0.89 -6.91
CA TYR A 30 4.77 -0.40 -6.23
C TYR A 30 4.34 -0.21 -4.79
N LEU A 31 3.53 -1.13 -4.28
CA LEU A 31 3.09 -1.14 -2.90
C LEU A 31 3.50 -2.45 -2.27
N PHE A 32 4.40 -2.36 -1.30
CA PHE A 32 4.85 -3.45 -0.47
C PHE A 32 4.22 -3.33 0.91
N LEU A 33 3.56 -4.38 1.36
CA LEU A 33 2.85 -4.42 2.62
C LEU A 33 3.32 -5.65 3.40
N VAL A 34 3.69 -5.47 4.65
CA VAL A 34 4.06 -6.53 5.58
C VAL A 34 3.13 -6.41 6.78
N THR A 35 2.38 -7.45 7.08
CA THR A 35 1.45 -7.51 8.23
C THR A 35 1.70 -8.79 9.01
N LYS A 36 1.11 -8.91 10.20
CA LYS A 36 1.12 -10.18 10.95
C LYS A 36 0.53 -11.36 10.16
N SER A 37 -0.37 -11.08 9.21
CA SER A 37 -1.01 -12.08 8.36
C SER A 37 -0.23 -12.40 7.07
N GLY A 38 1.01 -11.91 6.94
CA GLY A 38 1.88 -12.13 5.78
C GLY A 38 2.24 -10.84 5.05
N PHE A 39 2.92 -11.00 3.91
CA PHE A 39 3.36 -9.90 3.06
C PHE A 39 2.64 -9.89 1.70
N MET A 40 2.61 -8.72 1.06
CA MET A 40 2.01 -8.50 -0.25
C MET A 40 2.86 -7.49 -1.02
N LEU A 41 3.10 -7.75 -2.29
CA LEU A 41 3.71 -6.80 -3.22
C LEU A 41 2.77 -6.63 -4.40
N LYS A 42 2.36 -5.38 -4.68
CA LYS A 42 1.42 -5.08 -5.75
C LYS A 42 1.91 -3.93 -6.61
N LYS A 43 1.93 -4.16 -7.92
CA LYS A 43 2.14 -3.11 -8.91
C LYS A 43 0.84 -2.34 -9.11
N ARG A 44 0.92 -1.01 -9.13
CA ARG A 44 -0.21 -0.08 -9.20
C ARG A 44 0.08 1.02 -10.22
N PRO A 45 -0.95 1.70 -10.76
CA PRO A 45 -0.76 2.85 -11.64
C PRO A 45 0.09 3.94 -10.97
N ALA A 46 0.86 4.69 -11.77
CA ALA A 46 1.57 5.85 -11.25
C ALA A 46 0.60 6.88 -10.66
N GLY A 47 0.96 7.47 -9.53
CA GLY A 47 0.14 8.49 -8.85
C GLY A 47 -1.05 7.91 -8.09
N ASP A 48 -1.09 6.60 -7.87
CA ASP A 48 -2.20 5.97 -7.16
C ASP A 48 -2.16 6.26 -5.64
N LYS A 49 -3.15 7.02 -5.17
CA LYS A 49 -3.23 7.60 -3.84
C LYS A 49 -3.90 6.70 -2.80
N ILE A 50 -3.92 5.38 -2.96
CA ILE A 50 -4.70 4.53 -2.02
C ILE A 50 -4.27 4.66 -0.57
N VAL A 51 -2.96 4.82 -0.33
CA VAL A 51 -2.42 4.92 1.02
C VAL A 51 -2.91 6.22 1.67
N GLU A 52 -2.97 7.30 0.88
CA GLU A 52 -3.55 8.59 1.28
C GLU A 52 -5.07 8.47 1.50
N ASN A 53 -5.80 7.86 0.55
CA ASN A 53 -7.25 7.68 0.59
C ASN A 53 -7.71 6.81 1.77
N LEU A 54 -6.87 5.87 2.20
CA LEU A 54 -7.14 5.00 3.35
C LEU A 54 -6.52 5.52 4.65
N ASN A 55 -6.18 6.82 4.67
CA ASN A 55 -5.67 7.54 5.85
C ASN A 55 -4.43 6.90 6.49
N TYR A 56 -3.57 6.30 5.65
CA TYR A 56 -2.35 5.63 6.11
C TYR A 56 -2.66 4.60 7.21
N ASP A 57 -3.68 3.77 6.99
CA ASP A 57 -4.04 2.65 7.84
C ASP A 57 -3.63 1.34 7.14
N VAL A 58 -2.64 0.65 7.72
CA VAL A 58 -2.05 -0.57 7.15
C VAL A 58 -3.12 -1.67 7.02
N GLY A 59 -4.04 -1.76 7.97
CA GLY A 59 -5.11 -2.76 7.99
C GLY A 59 -6.13 -2.54 6.88
N ARG A 60 -6.57 -1.30 6.68
CA ARG A 60 -7.49 -0.92 5.60
C ARG A 60 -6.87 -1.12 4.23
N VAL A 61 -5.59 -0.75 4.07
CA VAL A 61 -4.85 -1.00 2.83
C VAL A 61 -4.79 -2.51 2.56
N SER A 62 -4.42 -3.33 3.55
CA SER A 62 -4.41 -4.80 3.43
C SER A 62 -5.77 -5.35 2.98
N LEU A 63 -6.85 -4.91 3.63
CA LEU A 63 -8.20 -5.38 3.35
C LEU A 63 -8.65 -5.00 1.94
N PHE A 64 -8.44 -3.74 1.55
CA PHE A 64 -8.78 -3.27 0.20
C PHE A 64 -8.04 -4.07 -0.86
N LEU A 65 -6.72 -4.26 -0.69
CA LEU A 65 -5.91 -4.95 -1.68
C LEU A 65 -6.33 -6.41 -1.84
N ARG A 66 -6.68 -7.11 -0.74
CA ARG A 66 -7.23 -8.47 -0.77
C ARG A 66 -8.60 -8.53 -1.46
N ASN A 67 -9.48 -7.57 -1.20
CA ASN A 67 -10.82 -7.52 -1.81
C ASN A 67 -10.77 -7.24 -3.32
N THR A 68 -9.81 -6.44 -3.79
CA THR A 68 -9.59 -6.25 -5.23
C THR A 68 -9.12 -7.52 -5.95
N GLU A 69 -8.60 -8.53 -5.24
CA GLU A 69 -8.20 -9.82 -5.83
C GLU A 69 -9.36 -10.81 -5.91
N THR A 70 -10.26 -10.80 -4.91
CA THR A 70 -11.47 -11.65 -4.94
C THR A 70 -12.54 -11.12 -5.89
N GLY A 71 -12.59 -9.81 -6.13
CA GLY A 71 -13.47 -9.21 -7.14
C GLY A 71 -13.10 -9.56 -8.58
N ASN A 72 -11.86 -9.95 -8.85
CA ASN A 72 -11.35 -10.24 -10.20
C ASN A 72 -11.42 -11.73 -10.59
N LYS A 73 -12.03 -12.57 -9.76
CA LYS A 73 -12.31 -14.00 -10.04
C LYS A 73 -13.76 -14.28 -10.46
N ARG A 74 -14.54 -13.25 -10.79
CA ARG A 74 -15.89 -13.37 -11.35
C ARG A 74 -15.96 -12.66 -12.70
N HIS A 75 -15.34 -13.23 -13.71
CA HIS A 75 -15.71 -13.00 -15.11
C HIS A 75 -15.28 -14.19 -15.96
#